data_AF-A0A6P0S384-F1
#
_entry.id   AF-A0A6P0S384-F1
#
_cell.length_a   1.000
_cell.length_b   1.000
_cell.length_c   1.000
_cell.angle_alpha   90.00
_cell.angle_beta   90.00
_cell.angle_gamma   90.00
#
_symmetry.space_group_name_H-M   'P 1'
#
loop_
_entity.id
_entity.type
_entity.pdbx_description
1 polymer ?
#
loop_
_entity_poly.entity_id
_entity_poly.type
_entity_poly.pdbx_seq_one_letter_code
_entity_poly.pdbx_strand_id
1 'polypeptide(L)'
;SWNSEQKQIQLLVRNTGMASVRPVASWTLQQGATVVEKGSIQPTGIVAQSDRYFLLKYPNQDQPIPTSGQYQLRGELVWSEDDEQRTQPFNVELTIPASAAAGQ
;
A
#
# COMPACT_ATOMS: atom_id res chain seq x y z
N SER A 1 2.52 4.57 4.44
CA SER A 1 2.94 5.98 4.52
C SER A 1 2.82 6.64 3.14
N TRP A 2 2.80 7.97 3.11
CA TRP A 2 2.89 8.75 1.87
C TRP A 2 4.33 9.21 1.65
N ASN A 3 4.87 9.02 0.45
CA ASN A 3 6.12 9.59 -0.01
C ASN A 3 5.82 10.84 -0.85
N SER A 4 6.09 12.02 -0.30
CA SER A 4 5.82 13.30 -0.97
C SER A 4 6.74 13.59 -2.15
N GLU A 5 7.99 13.11 -2.12
CA GLU A 5 8.96 13.31 -3.20
C GLU A 5 8.55 12.54 -4.45
N GLN A 6 8.16 11.28 -4.25
CA GLN A 6 7.72 10.38 -5.31
C GLN A 6 6.23 10.46 -5.61
N LYS A 7 5.48 11.25 -4.82
CA LYS A 7 4.01 11.34 -4.85
C LYS A 7 3.36 9.96 -4.86
N GLN A 8 3.75 9.11 -3.90
CA GLN A 8 3.39 7.69 -3.91
C GLN A 8 3.02 7.17 -2.53
N ILE A 9 2.00 6.32 -2.46
CA ILE A 9 1.65 5.58 -1.25
C ILE A 9 2.54 4.32 -1.16
N GLN A 10 3.16 4.14 0.01
CA GLN A 10 4.01 3.00 0.35
C GLN A 10 3.38 2.18 1.49
N LEU A 11 3.20 0.88 1.26
CA LEU A 11 2.78 -0.07 2.28
C LEU A 11 4.00 -0.87 2.75
N LEU A 12 4.37 -0.74 4.02
CA LEU A 12 5.45 -1.56 4.59
C LEU A 12 4.90 -2.95 4.92
N VAL A 13 5.48 -3.98 4.33
CA VAL A 13 5.16 -5.37 4.62
C VAL A 13 6.37 -6.02 5.28
N ARG A 14 6.18 -6.59 6.46
CA ARG A 14 7.21 -7.31 7.21
C ARG A 14 6.96 -8.80 7.12
N ASN A 15 7.94 -9.53 6.61
CA ASN A 15 7.96 -10.99 6.68
C ASN A 15 8.70 -11.42 7.94
N THR A 16 7.97 -11.90 8.95
CA THR A 16 8.55 -12.45 10.18
C THR A 16 8.85 -13.95 10.10
N GLY A 17 8.46 -14.60 9.01
CA GLY A 17 8.69 -16.02 8.77
C GLY A 17 10.15 -16.36 8.44
N MET A 18 10.48 -17.64 8.54
CA MET A 18 11.81 -18.17 8.21
C MET A 18 12.00 -18.46 6.72
N ALA A 19 10.93 -18.38 5.93
CA ALA A 19 10.96 -18.58 4.48
C ALA A 19 10.66 -17.28 3.73
N SER A 20 11.18 -17.17 2.51
CA SER A 20 10.80 -16.08 1.61
C SER A 20 9.40 -16.31 1.06
N VAL A 21 8.63 -15.24 0.87
CA VAL A 21 7.28 -15.30 0.32
C VAL A 21 7.14 -14.40 -0.91
N ARG A 22 6.15 -14.67 -1.76
CA ARG A 22 5.84 -13.84 -2.93
C ARG A 22 4.37 -13.41 -2.95
N PRO A 23 3.93 -12.56 -2.02
CA PRO A 23 2.52 -12.19 -1.96
C PRO A 23 2.10 -11.25 -3.10
N VAL A 24 0.84 -11.41 -3.48
CA VAL A 24 0.03 -10.42 -4.20
C VAL A 24 -0.74 -9.61 -3.16
N ALA A 25 -1.01 -8.34 -3.45
CA ALA A 25 -1.88 -7.53 -2.60
C ALA A 25 -3.05 -6.99 -3.41
N SER A 26 -4.27 -7.06 -2.88
CA SER A 26 -5.39 -6.23 -3.33
C SER A 26 -5.60 -5.12 -2.31
N TRP A 27 -6.02 -3.93 -2.75
CA TRP A 27 -6.18 -2.80 -1.86
C TRP A 27 -7.31 -1.86 -2.31
N THR A 28 -7.87 -1.16 -1.33
CA THR A 28 -8.86 -0.09 -1.48
C THR A 28 -8.42 1.08 -0.61
N LEU A 29 -8.31 2.26 -1.23
CA LEU A 29 -8.07 3.52 -0.55
C LEU A 29 -9.42 4.23 -0.35
N GLN A 30 -9.69 4.70 0.86
CA GLN A 30 -10.91 5.42 1.20
C GLN A 30 -10.61 6.71 1.96
N GLN A 31 -11.48 7.70 1.80
CA GLN A 31 -11.50 8.92 2.59
C GLN A 31 -12.89 9.08 3.19
N GLY A 32 -13.01 8.88 4.50
CA GLY A 32 -14.32 8.74 5.15
C GLY A 32 -15.11 7.59 4.53
N ALA A 33 -16.32 7.85 4.06
CA ALA A 33 -17.17 6.85 3.40
C ALA A 33 -16.87 6.64 1.90
N THR A 34 -16.06 7.51 1.29
CA THR A 34 -15.84 7.53 -0.16
C THR A 34 -14.67 6.61 -0.53
N VAL A 35 -14.88 5.71 -1.49
CA VAL A 35 -13.79 4.98 -2.14
C VAL A 35 -13.08 5.92 -3.10
N VAL A 36 -11.79 6.11 -2.87
CA VAL A 36 -10.93 6.99 -3.68
C VAL A 36 -10.34 6.20 -4.84
N GLU A 37 -9.83 5.01 -4.56
CA GLU A 37 -9.24 4.15 -5.57
C GLU A 37 -9.20 2.69 -5.10
N LYS A 38 -9.11 1.76 -6.05
CA LYS A 38 -8.80 0.35 -5.79
C LYS A 38 -7.65 -0.10 -6.67
N GLY A 39 -6.93 -1.11 -6.24
CA GLY A 39 -5.89 -1.68 -7.08
C GLY A 39 -5.32 -2.97 -6.56
N SER A 40 -4.27 -3.39 -7.26
CA SER A 40 -3.51 -4.59 -6.92
C SER A 40 -2.02 -4.31 -7.05
N ILE A 41 -1.23 -5.04 -6.26
CA ILE A 41 0.23 -5.03 -6.32
C ILE A 41 0.66 -6.36 -6.91
N GLN A 42 1.52 -6.27 -7.94
CA GLN A 42 2.05 -7.45 -8.62
C GLN A 42 2.84 -8.33 -7.63
N PRO A 43 2.91 -9.65 -7.87
CA PRO A 43 3.54 -10.56 -6.92
C PRO A 43 4.99 -10.16 -6.65
N THR A 44 5.29 -9.85 -5.39
CA THR A 44 6.54 -9.21 -4.98
C THR A 44 7.24 -10.07 -3.93
N GLY A 45 8.50 -10.46 -4.19
CA GLY A 45 9.26 -11.30 -3.26
C GLY A 45 9.67 -10.55 -1.99
N ILE A 46 9.47 -11.16 -0.82
CA ILE A 46 9.94 -10.65 0.47
C ILE A 46 10.81 -11.73 1.09
N VAL A 47 12.07 -11.40 1.36
CA VAL A 47 13.03 -12.35 1.95
C VAL A 47 12.59 -12.70 3.37
N ALA A 48 12.93 -13.89 3.85
CA ALA A 48 12.75 -14.28 5.25
C ALA A 48 13.26 -13.19 6.21
N GLN A 49 12.52 -12.93 7.28
CA GLN A 49 12.90 -11.97 8.33
C GLN A 49 13.26 -10.57 7.81
N SER A 50 12.62 -10.11 6.74
CA SER A 50 12.89 -8.82 6.11
C SER A 50 11.63 -7.99 5.87
N ASP A 51 11.85 -6.71 5.62
CA ASP A 51 10.81 -5.74 5.31
C ASP A 51 10.88 -5.35 3.83
N ARG A 52 9.72 -5.11 3.22
CA ARG A 52 9.65 -4.56 1.86
C ARG A 52 8.54 -3.54 1.72
N TYR A 53 8.84 -2.44 1.04
CA TYR A 53 7.84 -1.47 0.62
C TYR A 53 7.11 -1.95 -0.63
N PHE A 54 5.80 -2.02 -0.51
CA PHE A 54 4.84 -2.27 -1.57
C PHE A 54 4.38 -0.91 -2.07
N LEU A 55 4.71 -0.62 -3.33
CA LEU A 55 4.43 0.67 -3.95
C LEU A 55 3.08 0.61 -4.65
N LEU A 56 2.13 1.42 -4.21
CA LEU A 56 0.83 1.51 -4.86
C LEU A 56 0.99 2.30 -6.17
N LYS A 57 0.33 1.84 -7.23
CA LYS A 57 0.23 2.56 -8.51
C LYS A 57 -0.84 3.65 -8.44
N TYR A 58 -0.76 4.50 -7.42
CA TYR A 58 -1.68 5.60 -7.19
C TYR A 58 -0.99 6.77 -6.45
N PRO A 59 -1.21 8.02 -6.89
CA PRO A 59 -1.78 8.39 -8.19
C PRO A 59 -0.88 7.93 -9.35
N ASN A 60 -1.44 7.56 -10.50
CA ASN A 60 -0.66 7.34 -11.74
C ASN A 60 -0.68 8.58 -12.65
N GLN A 61 -0.03 8.52 -13.82
CA GLN A 61 0.15 9.69 -14.72
C GLN A 61 -1.16 10.35 -15.14
N ASP A 62 -2.26 9.59 -15.21
CA ASP A 62 -3.57 10.06 -15.65
C ASP A 62 -4.49 10.44 -14.48
N GLN A 63 -4.01 10.29 -13.25
CA GLN A 63 -4.80 10.52 -12.04
C GLN A 63 -4.35 11.76 -11.29
N PRO A 64 -5.30 12.56 -10.78
CA PRO A 64 -4.96 13.71 -9.95
C PRO A 64 -4.28 13.24 -8.66
N ILE A 65 -3.38 14.07 -8.14
CA ILE A 65 -2.77 13.86 -6.83
C ILE A 65 -3.89 13.83 -5.78
N PRO A 66 -3.91 12.85 -4.87
CA PRO A 66 -4.91 12.82 -3.80
C PRO A 66 -4.86 14.11 -2.99
N THR A 67 -6.04 14.58 -2.59
CA THR A 67 -6.12 15.72 -1.66
C THR A 67 -5.42 15.38 -0.35
N SER A 68 -4.94 16.40 0.35
CA SER A 68 -4.44 16.20 1.70
C SER A 68 -5.55 15.79 2.66
N GLY A 69 -5.24 14.95 3.64
CA GLY A 69 -6.18 14.52 4.66
C GLY A 69 -5.90 13.14 5.22
N GLN A 70 -6.89 12.62 5.94
CA GLN A 70 -6.85 11.29 6.52
C GLN A 70 -7.55 10.29 5.61
N TYR A 71 -6.88 9.17 5.37
CA TYR A 71 -7.32 8.09 4.52
C TYR A 71 -7.24 6.77 5.27
N GLN A 72 -8.07 5.82 4.84
CA GLN A 72 -7.96 4.42 5.23
C GLN A 72 -7.48 3.61 4.03
N LEU A 73 -6.39 2.88 4.20
CA LEU A 73 -5.91 1.90 3.23
C LEU A 73 -6.18 0.50 3.77
N ARG A 74 -7.04 -0.25 3.08
CA ARG A 74 -7.43 -1.61 3.47
C ARG A 74 -7.28 -2.58 2.33
N GLY A 75 -7.12 -3.86 2.65
CA GLY A 75 -6.97 -4.90 1.64
C GLY A 75 -6.50 -6.21 2.23
N GLU A 76 -5.90 -7.02 1.38
CA GLU A 76 -5.38 -8.34 1.76
C GLU A 76 -4.10 -8.68 0.99
N LEU A 77 -3.21 -9.38 1.68
CA LEU A 77 -2.06 -10.05 1.11
C LEU A 77 -2.42 -11.52 0.89
N VAL A 78 -2.07 -12.07 -0.27
CA VAL A 78 -2.32 -13.46 -0.63
C VAL A 78 -1.04 -14.09 -1.13
N TRP A 79 -0.65 -15.24 -0.59
CA TRP A 79 0.51 -16.02 -1.03
C TRP A 79 0.24 -17.53 -0.88
N SER A 80 1.12 -18.34 -1.46
CA SER A 80 1.11 -19.79 -1.29
C SER A 80 2.24 -20.22 -0.35
N GLU A 81 1.94 -21.17 0.54
CA GLU A 81 2.86 -21.81 1.47
C GLU A 81 2.49 -23.30 1.53
N ASP A 82 3.43 -24.19 1.18
CA ASP A 82 3.21 -25.65 1.15
C ASP A 82 1.95 -26.09 0.37
N ASP A 83 1.76 -25.53 -0.83
CA ASP A 83 0.59 -25.73 -1.69
C ASP A 83 -0.76 -25.24 -1.11
N GLU A 84 -0.75 -24.64 0.08
CA GLU A 84 -1.90 -23.97 0.68
C GLU A 84 -1.89 -22.47 0.38
N GLN A 85 -3.07 -21.92 0.10
CA GLN A 85 -3.23 -20.47 0.00
C GLN A 85 -3.35 -19.86 1.39
N ARG A 86 -2.52 -18.85 1.65
CA ARG A 86 -2.57 -18.01 2.85
C ARG A 86 -3.12 -16.64 2.49
N THR A 87 -3.84 -16.03 3.44
CA THR A 87 -4.39 -14.69 3.28
C THR A 87 -4.24 -13.90 4.58
N GLN A 88 -3.79 -12.66 4.47
CA GLN A 88 -3.64 -11.74 5.59
C GLN A 88 -4.32 -10.41 5.27
N PRO A 89 -5.46 -10.09 5.90
CA PRO A 89 -6.07 -8.78 5.75
C PRO A 89 -5.22 -7.71 6.43
N PHE A 90 -5.28 -6.50 5.89
CA PHE A 90 -4.70 -5.30 6.50
C PHE A 90 -5.67 -4.14 6.46
N ASN A 91 -5.54 -3.26 7.45
CA ASN A 91 -6.28 -2.01 7.54
C ASN A 91 -5.39 -0.99 8.24
N VAL A 92 -4.88 -0.01 7.49
CA VAL A 92 -3.90 0.97 7.97
C VAL A 92 -4.38 2.39 7.70
N GLU A 93 -4.20 3.26 8.68
CA GLU A 93 -4.44 4.69 8.53
C GLU A 93 -3.31 5.34 7.72
N LEU A 94 -3.68 6.28 6.85
CA LEU A 94 -2.75 7.00 5.99
C LEU A 94 -3.07 8.49 6.04
N THR A 95 -2.12 9.29 6.53
CA THR A 95 -2.18 10.74 6.41
C THR A 95 -1.43 11.19 5.16
N ILE A 96 -2.10 11.93 4.28
CA ILE A 96 -1.48 12.65 3.17
C ILE A 96 -1.37 14.13 3.59
N PRO A 97 -0.15 14.68 3.73
CA PRO A 97 0.03 16.04 4.21
C PRO A 97 -0.48 17.06 3.17
N ALA A 98 -0.93 18.21 3.65
CA ALA A 98 -1.10 19.37 2.79
C ALA A 98 0.24 19.67 2.13
N SER A 99 0.25 19.80 0.80
CA SER A 99 1.39 20.39 0.13
C SER A 99 1.56 21.78 0.72
N ALA A 100 2.66 22.02 1.43
CA ALA A 100 2.98 23.37 1.85
C ALA A 100 3.05 24.20 0.57
N ALA A 101 2.07 25.09 0.36
CA ALA A 101 2.22 26.16 -0.59
C ALA A 101 3.50 26.86 -0.15
N ALA A 102 4.54 26.80 -0.98
CA ALA A 102 5.68 27.67 -0.83
C ALA A 102 5.11 29.10 -0.72
N GLY A 103 5.24 29.68 0.48
CA GLY A 103 4.85 31.06 0.72
C GLY A 103 5.52 31.93 -0.33
N GLN A 104 4.70 32.82 -0.90
CA GLN A 104 5.08 33.90 -1.79
C GLN A 104 6.19 34.77 -1.18
#